data_AF-A0A0B7AD45-F1
#
_entry.id   AF-A0A0B7AD45-F1
#
_cell.length_a   1.000
_cell.length_b   1.000
_cell.length_c   1.000
_cell.angle_alpha   90.00
_cell.angle_beta   90.00
_cell.angle_gamma   90.00
#
_symmetry.space_group_name_H-M   'P 1'
#
loop_
_entity.id
_entity.type
_entity.pdbx_description
1 polymer ?
#
loop_
_entity_poly.entity_id
_entity_poly.type
_entity_poly.pdbx_seq_one_letter_code
_entity_poly.pdbx_strand_id
1 'polypeptide(L)'
;YEAQVLAAISASKAVIFQPYIMEDRTYPPSPESLATMSSFQTLRSKTEEQVKPRYSRSASSHRTVSINPAVLKQKLSSESAKSSAKSVDELPLSKDAIEAITTFCFPDNARVYSDKPDSSVHFLVLTDVSGSKTYTCCLTFYKPYKLTKEKDGNVTCVLDDFDHSIDDSLPTQYCYMPQCCVLVSKFPYFYAMKECLSCMISHVERDLEEMFQFLKDFTYTMTMTPVPPAGNVIVEMSVYNLSVSLFPSESPEKPVLDLPLHLAFLCFPIEELLKIVTAILCEERLVFVSSNYALLTIVMESFQYYILPLSWRFTYVPILSASSLELLDAPGTFMMGCNSRHLTDVQRV
;
A
#
# COMPACT_ATOMS: atom_id res chain seq x y z
N TYR A 1 2.10 5.53 -22.41
CA TYR A 1 1.14 5.07 -21.40
C TYR A 1 1.90 4.11 -20.50
N GLU A 2 2.62 4.64 -19.53
CA GLU A 2 3.13 3.81 -18.45
C GLU A 2 1.95 3.59 -17.50
N ALA A 3 1.42 2.37 -17.47
CA ALA A 3 0.52 1.96 -16.41
C ALA A 3 1.35 1.91 -15.12
N GLN A 4 1.23 2.93 -14.27
CA GLN A 4 1.93 3.02 -12.99
C GLN A 4 1.01 2.63 -11.84
N VAL A 5 0.28 1.54 -12.01
CA VAL A 5 -0.47 0.90 -10.93
C VAL A 5 0.15 -0.44 -10.62
N LEU A 6 0.62 -0.53 -9.40
CA LEU A 6 1.25 -1.67 -8.78
C LEU A 6 0.24 -2.39 -7.91
N ALA A 7 -0.67 -3.11 -8.55
CA ALA A 7 -1.37 -4.15 -7.81
C ALA A 7 -0.45 -5.38 -7.76
N ALA A 8 0.27 -5.56 -6.64
CA ALA A 8 0.87 -6.85 -6.35
C ALA A 8 -0.22 -7.79 -5.85
N ILE A 9 -1.03 -8.33 -6.77
CA ILE A 9 -1.84 -9.52 -6.50
C ILE A 9 -1.03 -10.71 -6.96
N SER A 10 -0.19 -11.23 -6.08
CA SER A 10 0.34 -12.56 -6.29
C SER A 10 -0.68 -13.55 -5.73
N ALA A 11 -1.59 -14.01 -6.60
CA ALA A 11 -2.46 -15.16 -6.32
C ALA A 11 -1.67 -16.46 -6.04
N SER A 12 -0.36 -16.46 -6.32
CA SER A 12 0.60 -17.53 -6.00
C SER A 12 1.42 -17.28 -4.72
N LYS A 13 1.28 -16.11 -4.09
CA LYS A 13 1.86 -15.74 -2.79
C LYS A 13 0.83 -15.01 -1.94
N ALA A 14 -0.36 -15.61 -1.80
CA ALA A 14 -1.03 -15.49 -0.51
C ALA A 14 -0.02 -16.03 0.51
N VAL A 15 0.73 -15.12 1.13
CA VAL A 15 1.56 -15.46 2.26
C VAL A 15 0.56 -15.85 3.33
N ILE A 16 0.25 -17.14 3.36
CA ILE A 16 -0.17 -17.81 4.56
C ILE A 16 0.92 -17.44 5.55
N PHE A 17 0.61 -16.50 6.43
CA PHE A 17 1.33 -16.38 7.68
C PHE A 17 1.08 -17.71 8.40
N GLN A 18 2.00 -18.67 8.19
CA GLN A 18 2.21 -19.67 9.21
C GLN A 18 2.65 -18.89 10.45
N PRO A 19 1.94 -18.99 11.58
CA PRO A 19 2.38 -18.38 12.80
C PRO A 19 3.58 -19.20 13.28
N TYR A 20 4.78 -18.87 12.82
CA TYR A 20 5.97 -19.23 13.59
C TYR A 20 5.96 -18.31 14.80
N ILE A 21 5.44 -18.85 15.91
CA ILE A 21 5.90 -18.45 17.23
C ILE A 21 7.42 -18.57 17.17
N MET A 22 8.14 -17.46 17.33
CA MET A 22 9.59 -17.50 17.37
C MET A 22 10.03 -18.23 18.66
N GLU A 23 10.33 -19.51 18.54
CA GLU A 23 11.36 -20.16 19.36
C GLU A 23 12.56 -20.43 18.45
N ASP A 24 13.65 -19.68 18.67
CA ASP A 24 14.93 -19.92 17.99
C ASP A 24 15.52 -21.26 18.48
N ARG A 25 15.64 -22.24 17.59
CA ARG A 25 16.19 -23.58 17.88
C ARG A 25 17.66 -23.75 17.50
N THR A 26 18.34 -22.71 17.02
CA THR A 26 19.70 -22.84 16.47
C THR A 26 20.76 -21.98 17.14
N TYR A 27 20.46 -21.50 18.35
CA TYR A 27 21.50 -21.14 19.30
C TYR A 27 22.11 -22.40 19.95
N PRO A 28 23.38 -22.77 19.68
CA PRO A 28 24.29 -22.28 18.63
C PRO A 28 24.48 -23.28 17.44
N PRO A 29 24.94 -22.81 16.26
CA PRO A 29 24.96 -23.63 15.04
C PRO A 29 26.18 -24.57 14.92
N SER A 30 25.98 -25.74 14.31
CA SER A 30 27.00 -26.77 14.09
C SER A 30 27.81 -26.58 12.79
N PRO A 31 29.07 -27.04 12.72
CA PRO A 31 29.99 -26.79 11.59
C PRO A 31 29.59 -27.38 10.22
N GLU A 32 28.62 -28.29 10.16
CA GLU A 32 28.21 -28.97 8.92
C GLU A 32 27.36 -28.09 7.99
N SER A 33 26.71 -27.05 8.53
CA SER A 33 25.83 -26.14 7.78
C SER A 33 26.56 -25.22 6.79
N LEU A 34 27.90 -25.17 6.86
CA LEU A 34 28.76 -24.33 6.02
C LEU A 34 29.22 -24.99 4.71
N ALA A 35 28.93 -26.28 4.48
CA ALA A 35 29.53 -27.04 3.37
C ALA A 35 28.62 -27.27 2.15
N THR A 36 27.32 -26.97 2.22
CA THR A 36 26.35 -27.32 1.15
C THR A 36 26.07 -26.20 0.14
N MET A 37 26.75 -25.05 0.24
CA MET A 37 26.60 -23.92 -0.71
C MET A 37 27.43 -24.08 -2.00
N SER A 38 27.38 -25.24 -2.65
CA SER A 38 27.85 -25.36 -4.03
C SER A 38 27.04 -26.38 -4.81
N SER A 39 26.39 -25.93 -5.90
CA SER A 39 26.71 -26.35 -7.27
C SER A 39 25.51 -26.52 -8.26
N PHE A 40 25.82 -26.15 -9.52
CA PHE A 40 25.21 -26.42 -10.85
C PHE A 40 23.93 -25.66 -11.30
N GLN A 41 23.92 -24.79 -12.35
CA GLN A 41 24.23 -24.91 -13.81
C GLN A 41 23.20 -25.77 -14.60
N THR A 42 22.74 -25.53 -15.84
CA THR A 42 22.78 -24.51 -16.93
C THR A 42 21.82 -25.04 -18.05
N LEU A 43 21.35 -24.20 -19.00
CA LEU A 43 21.29 -24.40 -20.49
C LEU A 43 20.00 -23.85 -21.17
N ARG A 44 20.14 -22.77 -21.99
CA ARG A 44 20.09 -22.68 -23.50
C ARG A 44 18.67 -22.76 -24.13
N SER A 45 18.25 -22.04 -25.17
CA SER A 45 18.79 -20.94 -26.03
C SER A 45 17.78 -20.54 -27.14
N LYS A 46 17.86 -19.29 -27.66
CA LYS A 46 17.74 -18.84 -29.10
C LYS A 46 16.34 -18.77 -29.79
N THR A 47 15.95 -17.83 -30.68
CA THR A 47 16.53 -16.61 -31.35
C THR A 47 15.41 -15.80 -32.11
N GLU A 48 15.65 -14.48 -32.35
CA GLU A 48 15.35 -13.64 -33.56
C GLU A 48 13.88 -13.41 -34.06
N GLU A 49 13.42 -12.28 -34.65
CA GLU A 49 13.89 -10.90 -34.85
C GLU A 49 12.79 -9.98 -35.50
N GLN A 50 12.97 -8.66 -35.33
CA GLN A 50 12.74 -7.52 -36.26
C GLN A 50 11.37 -6.87 -36.64
N VAL A 51 11.23 -5.61 -36.21
CA VAL A 51 11.05 -4.35 -36.99
C VAL A 51 9.62 -3.80 -37.35
N LYS A 52 9.47 -2.51 -37.00
CA LYS A 52 8.38 -1.48 -37.12
C LYS A 52 8.39 -0.81 -38.55
N PRO A 53 7.81 0.39 -38.90
CA PRO A 53 7.15 1.46 -38.09
C PRO A 53 6.05 2.39 -38.74
N ARG A 54 5.45 3.27 -37.86
CA ARG A 54 5.10 4.72 -38.01
C ARG A 54 3.95 5.15 -38.99
N TYR A 55 3.17 6.26 -38.86
CA TYR A 55 3.31 7.61 -38.26
C TYR A 55 1.91 8.32 -38.02
N SER A 56 1.77 9.07 -36.89
CA SER A 56 1.14 10.40 -36.56
C SER A 56 -0.14 10.96 -37.27
N ARG A 57 -1.03 11.82 -36.72
CA ARG A 57 -0.94 13.08 -35.89
C ARG A 57 -2.39 13.50 -35.47
N SER A 58 -2.68 13.73 -34.18
CA SER A 58 -3.00 15.02 -33.46
C SER A 58 -4.29 15.81 -33.78
N ALA A 59 -5.18 16.02 -32.77
CA ALA A 59 -5.72 17.32 -32.31
C ALA A 59 -6.81 17.15 -31.19
N SER A 60 -6.85 18.09 -30.26
CA SER A 60 -7.42 18.05 -28.90
C SER A 60 -8.82 18.66 -28.72
N SER A 61 -9.65 18.02 -27.90
CA SER A 61 -10.90 18.52 -27.28
C SER A 61 -10.96 17.91 -25.87
N HIS A 62 -11.24 18.71 -24.82
CA HIS A 62 -11.43 18.16 -23.47
C HIS A 62 -12.72 17.33 -23.47
N ARG A 63 -12.54 16.01 -23.42
CA ARG A 63 -13.57 14.99 -23.52
C ARG A 63 -13.57 14.19 -22.23
N THR A 64 -14.71 14.14 -21.57
CA THR A 64 -15.01 13.04 -20.63
C THR A 64 -15.15 11.77 -21.47
N VAL A 65 -14.31 10.76 -21.24
CA VAL A 65 -14.38 9.50 -21.97
C VAL A 65 -14.70 8.40 -20.97
N SER A 66 -15.93 7.90 -21.00
CA SER A 66 -16.28 6.63 -20.41
C SER A 66 -15.76 5.53 -21.34
N ILE A 67 -14.83 4.71 -20.86
CA ILE A 67 -14.29 3.59 -21.65
C ILE A 67 -15.12 2.35 -21.32
N ASN A 68 -15.93 1.90 -22.28
CA ASN A 68 -16.61 0.61 -22.17
C ASN A 68 -15.59 -0.54 -22.35
N PRO A 69 -15.45 -1.48 -21.40
CA PRO A 69 -14.45 -2.56 -21.46
C PRO A 69 -14.61 -3.49 -22.69
N ALA A 70 -15.78 -3.50 -23.35
CA ALA A 70 -16.01 -4.29 -24.57
C ALA A 70 -15.23 -3.77 -25.79
N VAL A 71 -14.95 -2.46 -25.86
CA VAL A 71 -14.25 -1.84 -27.00
C VAL A 71 -12.73 -2.16 -26.97
N LEU A 72 -12.19 -2.51 -25.80
CA LEU A 72 -10.78 -2.90 -25.63
C LEU A 72 -10.49 -4.35 -26.06
N LYS A 73 -11.46 -5.27 -25.90
CA LYS A 73 -11.29 -6.67 -26.33
C LYS A 73 -11.01 -6.79 -27.83
N GLN A 74 -11.59 -5.92 -28.66
CA GLN A 74 -11.47 -6.00 -30.11
C GLN A 74 -10.14 -5.46 -30.66
N LYS A 75 -9.45 -4.57 -29.91
CA LYS A 75 -8.10 -4.11 -30.29
C LYS A 75 -6.99 -5.08 -29.89
N LEU A 76 -7.21 -5.87 -28.83
CA LEU A 76 -6.25 -6.87 -28.36
C LEU A 76 -6.22 -8.14 -29.23
N SER A 77 -7.25 -8.39 -30.04
CA SER A 77 -7.25 -9.50 -31.00
C SER A 77 -6.51 -9.21 -32.31
N SER A 78 -6.15 -7.94 -32.60
CA SER A 78 -5.52 -7.55 -33.87
C SER A 78 -4.05 -7.10 -33.77
N GLU A 79 -3.49 -7.00 -32.56
CA GLU A 79 -2.06 -6.68 -32.35
C GLU A 79 -1.35 -7.81 -31.61
N SER A 80 -1.31 -9.00 -32.22
CA SER A 80 -0.38 -10.05 -31.83
C SER A 80 0.86 -10.01 -32.73
N ALA A 81 2.02 -10.02 -32.07
CA ALA A 81 3.38 -10.25 -32.59
C ALA A 81 4.19 -9.02 -33.03
N LYS A 82 4.86 -8.40 -32.06
CA LYS A 82 6.34 -8.35 -31.95
C LYS A 82 6.75 -7.48 -30.76
N SER A 83 7.00 -8.10 -29.61
CA SER A 83 7.85 -7.50 -28.58
C SER A 83 8.66 -8.59 -27.90
N SER A 84 9.97 -8.32 -27.81
CA SER A 84 10.98 -9.14 -27.16
C SER A 84 10.52 -9.60 -25.78
N ALA A 85 10.76 -10.86 -25.47
CA ALA A 85 10.64 -11.44 -24.14
C ALA A 85 11.48 -10.63 -23.13
N LYS A 86 10.87 -9.61 -22.53
CA LYS A 86 11.25 -9.17 -21.19
C LYS A 86 10.71 -10.24 -20.24
N SER A 87 11.60 -10.69 -19.37
CA SER A 87 11.31 -11.59 -18.26
C SER A 87 10.00 -11.19 -17.57
N VAL A 88 9.19 -12.20 -17.31
CA VAL A 88 8.08 -12.13 -16.35
C VAL A 88 8.67 -11.70 -15.00
N ASP A 89 8.03 -10.70 -14.37
CA ASP A 89 8.12 -10.31 -12.95
C ASP A 89 9.26 -9.40 -12.47
N GLU A 90 9.42 -8.21 -13.04
CA GLU A 90 9.76 -7.06 -12.19
C GLU A 90 8.47 -6.31 -11.87
N LEU A 91 7.98 -6.51 -10.64
CA LEU A 91 7.00 -5.59 -10.07
C LEU A 91 7.59 -4.18 -10.16
N PRO A 92 6.83 -3.17 -10.58
CA PRO A 92 7.29 -1.77 -10.56
C PRO A 92 7.72 -1.22 -9.16
N LEU A 93 7.68 -2.04 -8.09
CA LEU A 93 8.26 -1.77 -6.77
C LEU A 93 9.48 -2.66 -6.58
N SER A 94 10.55 -2.10 -6.00
CA SER A 94 11.68 -2.91 -5.52
C SER A 94 11.23 -3.86 -4.41
N LYS A 95 11.96 -4.95 -4.23
CA LYS A 95 11.74 -5.88 -3.10
C LYS A 95 11.82 -5.16 -1.77
N ASP A 96 12.80 -4.27 -1.61
CA ASP A 96 12.98 -3.45 -0.41
C ASP A 96 11.76 -2.58 -0.12
N ALA A 97 11.12 -2.02 -1.15
CA ALA A 97 9.89 -1.24 -0.97
C ALA A 97 8.73 -2.12 -0.51
N ILE A 98 8.64 -3.36 -1.01
CA ILE A 98 7.61 -4.32 -0.58
C ILE A 98 7.84 -4.74 0.88
N GLU A 99 9.08 -5.02 1.27
CA GLU A 99 9.45 -5.36 2.65
C GLU A 99 9.27 -4.18 3.62
N ALA A 100 9.52 -2.95 3.15
CA ALA A 100 9.19 -1.76 3.92
C ALA A 100 7.68 -1.65 4.14
N ILE A 101 6.86 -1.78 3.07
CA ILE A 101 5.40 -1.72 3.16
C ILE A 101 4.86 -2.69 4.22
N THR A 102 5.33 -3.94 4.22
CA THR A 102 4.83 -4.95 5.18
C THR A 102 5.10 -4.56 6.62
N THR A 103 6.25 -3.93 6.89
CA THR A 103 6.59 -3.40 8.23
C THR A 103 5.61 -2.31 8.68
N PHE A 104 5.13 -1.49 7.74
CA PHE A 104 4.21 -0.38 8.01
C PHE A 104 2.72 -0.74 7.84
N CYS A 105 2.38 -1.96 7.40
CA CYS A 105 1.00 -2.44 7.38
C CYS A 105 0.38 -2.45 8.78
N PHE A 106 1.20 -2.74 9.81
CA PHE A 106 0.78 -2.72 11.21
C PHE A 106 1.78 -1.90 12.04
N PRO A 107 1.67 -0.56 12.04
CA PRO A 107 2.63 0.31 12.72
C PRO A 107 2.80 -0.01 14.22
N ASP A 108 1.71 -0.47 14.88
CA ASP A 108 1.67 -0.84 16.31
C ASP A 108 1.87 -2.36 16.57
N ASN A 109 2.37 -3.09 15.56
CA ASN A 109 2.37 -4.54 15.46
C ASN A 109 0.95 -5.17 15.37
N ALA A 110 0.87 -6.35 14.79
CA ALA A 110 -0.37 -7.12 14.75
C ALA A 110 -0.73 -7.65 16.15
N ARG A 111 -2.02 -7.57 16.51
CA ARG A 111 -2.54 -8.05 17.80
C ARG A 111 -3.77 -8.91 17.57
N VAL A 112 -3.96 -9.90 18.44
CA VAL A 112 -5.14 -10.78 18.43
C VAL A 112 -6.17 -10.22 19.41
N TYR A 113 -7.43 -10.21 19.01
CA TYR A 113 -8.54 -9.65 19.78
C TYR A 113 -9.58 -10.72 20.12
N SER A 114 -10.24 -10.59 21.28
CA SER A 114 -11.38 -11.43 21.65
C SER A 114 -12.64 -11.07 20.86
N ASP A 115 -12.87 -9.77 20.69
CA ASP A 115 -14.02 -9.19 20.03
C ASP A 115 -13.59 -8.51 18.72
N LYS A 116 -14.46 -8.50 17.70
CA LYS A 116 -14.14 -7.91 16.38
C LYS A 116 -13.92 -6.40 16.52
N PRO A 117 -12.70 -5.89 16.28
CA PRO A 117 -12.46 -4.46 16.25
C PRO A 117 -13.00 -3.84 14.94
N ASP A 118 -13.19 -2.53 14.95
CA ASP A 118 -13.52 -1.77 13.74
C ASP A 118 -12.35 -1.79 12.74
N SER A 119 -12.69 -1.85 11.46
CA SER A 119 -11.71 -1.71 10.38
C SER A 119 -11.09 -0.29 10.39
N SER A 120 -9.81 -0.20 10.09
CA SER A 120 -9.06 1.06 10.13
C SER A 120 -8.26 1.27 8.86
N VAL A 121 -8.11 2.53 8.44
CA VAL A 121 -7.28 2.93 7.30
C VAL A 121 -6.13 3.81 7.78
N HIS A 122 -4.99 3.69 7.13
CA HIS A 122 -3.90 4.66 7.23
C HIS A 122 -3.18 4.81 5.90
N PHE A 123 -2.37 5.87 5.80
CA PHE A 123 -1.66 6.20 4.57
C PHE A 123 -0.16 6.27 4.83
N LEU A 124 0.64 5.72 3.93
CA LEU A 124 2.09 5.76 4.00
C LEU A 124 2.65 6.55 2.83
N VAL A 125 3.81 7.15 3.08
CA VAL A 125 4.63 7.77 2.03
C VAL A 125 6.04 7.21 2.18
N LEU A 126 6.42 6.40 1.19
CA LEU A 126 7.74 5.78 1.12
C LEU A 126 8.60 6.58 0.18
N THR A 127 9.78 6.98 0.64
CA THR A 127 10.72 7.77 -0.17
C THR A 127 11.90 6.88 -0.52
N ASP A 128 12.21 6.78 -1.81
CA ASP A 128 13.38 6.03 -2.27
C ASP A 128 14.67 6.86 -2.18
N VAL A 129 15.80 6.24 -2.51
CA VAL A 129 17.13 6.88 -2.50
C VAL A 129 17.26 8.04 -3.48
N SER A 130 16.39 8.12 -4.50
CA SER A 130 16.35 9.23 -5.45
C SER A 130 15.49 10.41 -4.96
N GLY A 131 14.83 10.26 -3.80
CA GLY A 131 13.86 11.22 -3.28
C GLY A 131 12.46 11.07 -3.90
N SER A 132 12.22 10.02 -4.71
CA SER A 132 10.92 9.79 -5.31
C SER A 132 9.96 9.18 -4.27
N LYS A 133 8.78 9.77 -4.16
CA LYS A 133 7.74 9.33 -3.24
C LYS A 133 6.86 8.26 -3.86
N THR A 134 6.48 7.28 -3.06
CA THR A 134 5.49 6.25 -3.35
C THR A 134 4.42 6.33 -2.26
N TYR A 135 3.17 6.50 -2.67
CA TYR A 135 2.03 6.70 -1.79
C TYR A 135 1.29 5.38 -1.64
N THR A 136 0.87 5.08 -0.42
CA THR A 136 0.24 3.81 -0.10
C THR A 136 -0.97 4.02 0.80
N CYS A 137 -2.04 3.32 0.51
CA CYS A 137 -3.22 3.23 1.38
C CYS A 137 -3.28 1.82 1.95
N CYS A 138 -3.39 1.70 3.27
CA CYS A 138 -3.49 0.44 3.99
C CYS A 138 -4.86 0.38 4.66
N LEU A 139 -5.62 -0.68 4.37
CA LEU A 139 -6.90 -0.99 5.04
C LEU A 139 -6.70 -2.24 5.88
N THR A 140 -6.84 -2.09 7.20
CA THR A 140 -6.82 -3.18 8.16
C THR A 140 -8.25 -3.61 8.49
N PHE A 141 -8.50 -4.91 8.41
CA PHE A 141 -9.76 -5.55 8.76
C PHE A 141 -9.50 -6.86 9.51
N TYR A 142 -10.53 -7.45 10.10
CA TYR A 142 -10.35 -8.56 11.05
C TYR A 142 -11.18 -9.77 10.65
N LYS A 143 -10.50 -10.91 10.46
CA LYS A 143 -11.16 -12.20 10.19
C LYS A 143 -11.26 -13.04 11.48
N PRO A 144 -12.36 -13.79 11.67
CA PRO A 144 -12.53 -14.69 12.79
C PRO A 144 -11.68 -15.95 12.60
N TYR A 145 -11.08 -16.41 13.69
CA TYR A 145 -10.34 -17.66 13.76
C TYR A 145 -10.85 -18.50 14.91
N LYS A 146 -11.01 -19.79 14.66
CA LYS A 146 -11.34 -20.80 15.64
C LYS A 146 -10.06 -21.35 16.27
N LEU A 147 -9.92 -21.18 17.58
CA LEU A 147 -8.85 -21.75 18.39
C LEU A 147 -9.33 -23.08 18.98
N THR A 148 -8.65 -24.16 18.60
CA THR A 148 -8.89 -25.49 19.16
C THR A 148 -7.67 -25.93 19.95
N LYS A 149 -7.86 -26.25 21.22
CA LYS A 149 -6.80 -26.80 22.04
C LYS A 149 -6.82 -28.32 21.91
N GLU A 150 -5.76 -28.88 21.32
CA GLU A 150 -5.57 -30.31 21.21
C GLU A 150 -5.21 -30.93 22.57
N LYS A 151 -5.47 -32.23 22.72
CA LYS A 151 -5.22 -32.98 23.97
C LYS A 151 -3.73 -32.97 24.38
N ASP A 152 -2.84 -32.76 23.42
CA ASP A 152 -1.39 -32.68 23.64
C ASP A 152 -0.92 -31.30 24.11
N GLY A 153 -1.84 -30.33 24.25
CA GLY A 153 -1.55 -28.97 24.69
C GLY A 153 -1.27 -27.98 23.55
N ASN A 154 -1.16 -28.46 22.31
CA ASN A 154 -1.02 -27.62 21.12
C ASN A 154 -2.31 -26.84 20.83
N VAL A 155 -2.17 -25.60 20.38
CA VAL A 155 -3.29 -24.75 19.95
C VAL A 155 -3.27 -24.67 18.44
N THR A 156 -4.30 -25.20 17.79
CA THR A 156 -4.52 -25.02 16.35
C THR A 156 -5.44 -23.84 16.11
N CYS A 157 -5.14 -23.09 15.05
CA CYS A 157 -5.86 -21.90 14.66
C CYS A 157 -6.32 -22.06 13.22
N VAL A 158 -7.63 -22.14 13.01
CA VAL A 158 -8.24 -22.33 11.69
C VAL A 158 -9.11 -21.12 11.40
N LEU A 159 -9.04 -20.62 10.16
CA LEU A 159 -9.93 -19.57 9.69
C LEU A 159 -11.38 -20.08 9.80
N ASP A 160 -12.25 -19.32 10.45
CA ASP A 160 -13.66 -19.72 10.56
C ASP A 160 -14.38 -19.35 9.25
N ASP A 161 -14.25 -20.21 8.25
CA ASP A 161 -15.11 -20.19 7.08
C ASP A 161 -16.46 -20.76 7.53
N PHE A 162 -17.53 -19.97 7.41
CA PHE A 162 -18.90 -20.26 7.88
C PHE A 162 -19.54 -21.60 7.41
N ASP A 163 -18.76 -22.47 6.77
CA ASP A 163 -19.18 -23.68 6.04
C ASP A 163 -18.70 -25.00 6.68
N HIS A 164 -18.04 -24.96 7.85
CA HIS A 164 -17.60 -26.18 8.54
C HIS A 164 -18.49 -26.55 9.73
N SER A 165 -19.09 -27.74 9.63
CA SER A 165 -19.89 -28.40 10.64
C SER A 165 -19.21 -28.38 12.01
N ILE A 166 -19.86 -27.74 12.98
CA ILE A 166 -19.38 -27.56 14.35
C ILE A 166 -19.28 -28.94 15.02
N ASP A 167 -18.07 -29.43 15.26
CA ASP A 167 -17.83 -30.46 16.28
C ASP A 167 -17.86 -29.77 17.65
N ASP A 168 -19.02 -29.83 18.31
CA ASP A 168 -19.36 -29.19 19.59
C ASP A 168 -18.65 -29.81 20.81
N SER A 169 -17.73 -30.77 20.59
CA SER A 169 -17.16 -31.60 21.65
C SER A 169 -15.92 -31.00 22.34
N LEU A 170 -15.29 -29.96 21.78
CA LEU A 170 -14.09 -29.32 22.31
C LEU A 170 -14.35 -27.86 22.74
N PRO A 171 -13.70 -27.36 23.82
CA PRO A 171 -13.80 -25.96 24.22
C PRO A 171 -13.24 -25.09 23.09
N THR A 172 -14.16 -24.50 22.33
CA THR A 172 -13.87 -23.67 21.18
C THR A 172 -13.79 -22.23 21.65
N GLN A 173 -12.66 -21.57 21.41
CA GLN A 173 -12.52 -20.13 21.62
C GLN A 173 -12.36 -19.44 20.27
N TYR A 174 -12.99 -18.28 20.11
CA TYR A 174 -12.83 -17.46 18.92
C TYR A 174 -11.87 -16.31 19.20
N CYS A 175 -11.12 -15.93 18.17
CA CYS A 175 -10.35 -14.71 18.18
C CYS A 175 -10.39 -14.03 16.82
N TYR A 176 -10.03 -12.75 16.79
CA TYR A 176 -9.97 -11.94 15.59
C TYR A 176 -8.53 -11.57 15.32
N MET A 177 -8.06 -11.89 14.11
CA MET A 177 -6.71 -11.56 13.66
C MET A 177 -6.77 -10.52 12.53
N PRO A 178 -5.85 -9.54 12.53
CA PRO A 178 -5.84 -8.48 11.53
C PRO A 178 -5.31 -8.99 10.19
N GLN A 179 -5.94 -8.55 9.12
CA GLN A 179 -5.48 -8.64 7.74
C GLN A 179 -5.38 -7.24 7.16
N CYS A 180 -4.43 -7.02 6.24
CA CYS A 180 -4.21 -5.72 5.63
C CYS A 180 -4.26 -5.83 4.11
N CYS A 181 -5.14 -5.04 3.49
CA CYS A 181 -5.14 -4.81 2.05
C CYS A 181 -4.43 -3.50 1.74
N VAL A 182 -3.58 -3.50 0.72
CA VAL A 182 -2.72 -2.36 0.40
C VAL A 182 -2.86 -1.98 -1.07
N LEU A 183 -3.05 -0.69 -1.34
CA LEU A 183 -2.92 -0.11 -2.68
C LEU A 183 -1.75 0.85 -2.71
N VAL A 184 -0.95 0.74 -3.77
CA VAL A 184 0.27 1.52 -3.96
C VAL A 184 0.19 2.33 -5.25
N SER A 185 0.58 3.60 -5.17
CA SER A 185 0.52 4.56 -6.28
C SER A 185 1.74 5.47 -6.28
N LYS A 186 2.17 5.91 -7.47
CA LYS A 186 3.19 6.97 -7.61
C LYS A 186 2.62 8.38 -7.39
N PHE A 187 1.30 8.51 -7.40
CA PHE A 187 0.59 9.76 -7.18
C PHE A 187 -0.22 9.72 -5.88
N PRO A 188 -0.37 10.86 -5.17
CA PRO A 188 -1.01 10.95 -3.86
C PRO A 188 -2.55 10.89 -3.91
N TYR A 189 -3.11 9.88 -4.57
CA TYR A 189 -4.55 9.59 -4.68
C TYR A 189 -5.09 8.93 -3.39
N PHE A 190 -4.93 9.60 -2.24
CA PHE A 190 -5.24 9.01 -0.94
C PHE A 190 -6.72 8.61 -0.80
N TYR A 191 -7.65 9.51 -1.14
CA TYR A 191 -9.08 9.20 -1.05
C TYR A 191 -9.52 8.20 -2.10
N ALA A 192 -9.08 8.35 -3.35
CA ALA A 192 -9.41 7.39 -4.39
C ALA A 192 -8.92 5.97 -4.03
N MET A 193 -7.71 5.82 -3.49
CA MET A 193 -7.23 4.52 -2.99
C MET A 193 -8.04 4.02 -1.80
N LYS A 194 -8.44 4.89 -0.87
CA LYS A 194 -9.29 4.52 0.27
C LYS A 194 -10.67 4.02 -0.19
N GLU A 195 -11.32 4.70 -1.11
CA GLU A 195 -12.63 4.30 -1.66
C GLU A 195 -12.53 2.94 -2.38
N CYS A 196 -11.47 2.75 -3.17
CA CYS A 196 -11.17 1.46 -3.77
C CYS A 196 -11.08 0.35 -2.71
N LEU A 197 -10.19 0.48 -1.72
CA LEU A 197 -10.03 -0.51 -0.64
C LEU A 197 -11.33 -0.78 0.12
N SER A 198 -12.10 0.28 0.40
CA SER A 198 -13.36 0.20 1.14
C SER A 198 -14.42 -0.61 0.38
N CYS A 199 -14.42 -0.57 -0.95
CA CYS A 199 -15.27 -1.48 -1.74
C CYS A 199 -14.72 -2.91 -1.75
N MET A 200 -13.39 -3.06 -1.86
CA MET A 200 -12.76 -4.39 -1.94
C MET A 200 -13.03 -5.26 -0.71
N ILE A 201 -13.11 -4.68 0.49
CA ILE A 201 -13.32 -5.46 1.73
C ILE A 201 -14.57 -6.35 1.66
N SER A 202 -15.66 -5.83 1.09
CA SER A 202 -16.93 -6.55 0.95
C SER A 202 -16.89 -7.73 -0.03
N HIS A 203 -15.84 -7.79 -0.86
CA HIS A 203 -15.57 -8.86 -1.81
C HIS A 203 -14.47 -9.82 -1.31
N VAL A 204 -13.53 -9.35 -0.49
CA VAL A 204 -12.45 -10.15 0.12
C VAL A 204 -12.94 -10.99 1.31
N GLU A 205 -14.06 -10.60 1.91
CA GLU A 205 -14.74 -11.40 2.94
C GLU A 205 -15.65 -12.51 2.36
N ARG A 206 -15.75 -12.64 1.02
CA ARG A 206 -16.57 -13.66 0.34
C ARG A 206 -15.77 -14.92 -0.01
N ASP A 207 -16.44 -15.86 -0.68
CA ASP A 207 -15.81 -17.06 -1.24
C ASP A 207 -14.57 -16.71 -2.09
N LEU A 208 -13.58 -17.61 -2.06
CA LEU A 208 -12.29 -17.41 -2.69
C LEU A 208 -12.41 -17.17 -4.19
N GLU A 209 -13.29 -17.89 -4.90
CA GLU A 209 -13.43 -17.76 -6.35
C GLU A 209 -13.99 -16.39 -6.74
N GLU A 210 -15.02 -15.92 -6.02
CA GLU A 210 -15.58 -14.57 -6.20
C GLU A 210 -14.55 -13.49 -5.90
N MET A 211 -13.80 -13.64 -4.81
CA MET A 211 -12.72 -12.72 -4.44
C MET A 211 -11.66 -12.65 -5.55
N PHE A 212 -11.19 -13.79 -6.05
CA PHE A 212 -10.17 -13.82 -7.11
C PHE A 212 -10.66 -13.18 -8.41
N GLN A 213 -11.91 -13.45 -8.80
CA GLN A 213 -12.50 -12.86 -10.01
C GLN A 213 -12.64 -11.34 -9.86
N PHE A 214 -13.13 -10.86 -8.72
CA PHE A 214 -13.23 -9.44 -8.42
C PHE A 214 -11.85 -8.77 -8.45
N LEU A 215 -10.86 -9.35 -7.78
CA LEU A 215 -9.48 -8.83 -7.75
C LEU A 215 -8.88 -8.75 -9.16
N LYS A 216 -9.12 -9.76 -9.99
CA LYS A 216 -8.66 -9.77 -11.39
C LYS A 216 -9.28 -8.64 -12.21
N ASP A 217 -10.59 -8.43 -12.09
CA ASP A 217 -11.28 -7.37 -12.83
C ASP A 217 -10.92 -5.98 -12.30
N PHE A 218 -10.75 -5.85 -10.98
CA PHE A 218 -10.31 -4.62 -10.33
C PHE A 218 -8.90 -4.24 -10.79
N THR A 219 -7.96 -5.18 -10.75
CA THR A 219 -6.58 -4.93 -11.19
C THR A 219 -6.48 -4.66 -12.68
N TYR A 220 -7.24 -5.40 -13.50
CA TYR A 220 -7.32 -5.12 -14.94
C TYR A 220 -7.82 -3.70 -15.19
N THR A 221 -8.91 -3.30 -14.54
CA THR A 221 -9.48 -1.96 -14.71
C THR A 221 -8.49 -0.89 -14.27
N MET A 222 -7.92 -1.02 -13.06
CA MET A 222 -6.97 -0.06 -12.52
C MET A 222 -5.69 0.06 -13.37
N THR A 223 -5.24 -1.04 -13.99
CA THR A 223 -4.09 -1.04 -14.92
C THR A 223 -4.42 -0.35 -16.24
N MET A 224 -5.68 -0.47 -16.69
CA MET A 224 -6.16 0.15 -17.94
C MET A 224 -6.58 1.61 -17.76
N THR A 225 -6.88 2.03 -16.52
CA THR A 225 -7.21 3.42 -16.20
C THR A 225 -5.99 4.32 -16.41
N PRO A 226 -6.06 5.31 -17.33
CA PRO A 226 -4.96 6.25 -17.52
C PRO A 226 -4.85 7.22 -16.33
N VAL A 227 -3.64 7.65 -16.02
CA VAL A 227 -3.44 8.77 -15.10
C VAL A 227 -4.00 10.04 -15.76
N PRO A 228 -4.87 10.81 -15.07
CA PRO A 228 -5.33 12.10 -15.54
C PRO A 228 -4.17 13.03 -15.94
N PRO A 229 -4.17 13.62 -17.14
CA PRO A 229 -3.21 14.67 -17.47
C PRO A 229 -3.50 15.92 -16.64
N ALA A 230 -2.45 16.67 -16.28
CA ALA A 230 -2.60 17.94 -15.58
C ALA A 230 -3.56 18.89 -16.31
N GLY A 231 -4.37 19.62 -15.55
CA GLY A 231 -5.41 20.53 -16.06
C GLY A 231 -6.80 20.07 -15.64
N ASN A 232 -7.71 19.89 -16.61
CA ASN A 232 -9.15 19.81 -16.34
C ASN A 232 -9.80 18.47 -16.74
N VAL A 233 -9.00 17.45 -17.04
CA VAL A 233 -9.52 16.14 -17.45
C VAL A 233 -9.60 15.24 -16.23
N ILE A 234 -10.83 14.92 -15.80
CA ILE A 234 -11.09 13.94 -14.74
C ILE A 234 -11.20 12.57 -15.40
N VAL A 235 -10.56 11.56 -14.79
CA VAL A 235 -10.70 10.16 -15.22
C VAL A 235 -11.57 9.44 -14.20
N GLU A 236 -12.67 8.84 -14.65
CA GLU A 236 -13.50 7.99 -13.81
C GLU A 236 -13.11 6.53 -14.04
N MET A 237 -12.82 5.81 -12.97
CA MET A 237 -12.63 4.37 -12.97
C MET A 237 -13.83 3.70 -12.32
N SER A 238 -14.43 2.73 -13.02
CA SER A 238 -15.58 2.01 -12.50
C SER A 238 -15.36 0.50 -12.62
N VAL A 239 -15.57 -0.21 -11.50
CA VAL A 239 -15.44 -1.67 -11.41
C VAL A 239 -16.64 -2.19 -10.62
N TYR A 240 -17.52 -2.98 -11.24
CA TYR A 240 -18.78 -3.40 -10.63
C TYR A 240 -19.59 -2.20 -10.09
N ASN A 241 -19.77 -2.11 -8.77
CA ASN A 241 -20.51 -1.03 -8.09
C ASN A 241 -19.59 0.08 -7.55
N LEU A 242 -18.27 -0.03 -7.75
CA LEU A 242 -17.30 1.01 -7.40
C LEU A 242 -17.22 2.01 -8.55
N SER A 243 -17.38 3.30 -8.26
CA SER A 243 -16.97 4.38 -9.17
C SER A 243 -16.10 5.37 -8.42
N VAL A 244 -14.87 5.57 -8.89
CA VAL A 244 -13.87 6.47 -8.27
C VAL A 244 -13.41 7.47 -9.32
N SER A 245 -13.42 8.74 -8.94
CA SER A 245 -12.92 9.83 -9.77
C SER A 245 -11.47 10.15 -9.42
N LEU A 246 -10.60 10.12 -10.42
CA LEU A 246 -9.22 10.56 -10.32
C LEU A 246 -9.13 12.01 -10.80
N PHE A 247 -8.86 12.92 -9.88
CA PHE A 247 -8.71 14.34 -10.18
C PHE A 247 -7.28 14.63 -10.68
N PRO A 248 -7.14 15.42 -11.75
CA PRO A 248 -5.83 15.82 -12.24
C PRO A 248 -5.13 16.78 -11.29
N SER A 249 -3.80 16.89 -11.43
CA SER A 249 -3.09 18.02 -10.83
C SER A 249 -3.44 19.33 -11.54
N GLU A 250 -3.42 20.45 -10.81
CA GLU A 250 -3.72 21.77 -11.38
C GLU A 250 -2.73 22.17 -12.50
N SER A 251 -1.46 21.76 -12.35
CA SER A 251 -0.39 21.99 -13.32
C SER A 251 0.62 20.83 -13.31
N PRO A 252 1.49 20.70 -14.33
CA PRO A 252 2.50 19.65 -14.38
C PRO A 252 3.53 19.70 -13.25
N GLU A 253 3.71 20.88 -12.65
CA GLU A 253 4.69 21.12 -11.58
C GLU A 253 4.10 20.87 -10.18
N LYS A 254 2.77 20.81 -10.07
CA LYS A 254 2.07 20.59 -8.81
C LYS A 254 1.75 19.11 -8.60
N PRO A 255 1.85 18.61 -7.37
CA PRO A 255 1.34 17.28 -7.05
C PRO A 255 -0.18 17.23 -7.22
N VAL A 256 -0.71 16.04 -7.42
CA VAL A 256 -2.15 15.78 -7.34
C VAL A 256 -2.64 16.14 -5.93
N LEU A 257 -3.81 16.77 -5.83
CA LEU A 257 -4.45 17.07 -4.55
C LEU A 257 -5.68 16.18 -4.38
N ASP A 258 -5.52 15.06 -3.66
CA ASP A 258 -6.60 14.15 -3.31
C ASP A 258 -6.71 13.96 -1.79
N LEU A 259 -6.67 15.09 -1.08
CA LEU A 259 -6.76 15.16 0.38
C LEU A 259 -7.42 16.47 0.84
N PRO A 260 -8.00 16.51 2.05
CA PRO A 260 -8.75 17.65 2.57
C PRO A 260 -7.83 18.65 3.29
N LEU A 261 -7.33 19.66 2.57
CA LEU A 261 -6.42 20.66 3.16
C LEU A 261 -7.01 21.38 4.39
N HIS A 262 -8.33 21.45 4.57
CA HIS A 262 -8.89 22.11 5.74
C HIS A 262 -8.64 21.34 7.06
N LEU A 263 -8.28 20.05 7.03
CA LEU A 263 -8.08 19.26 8.26
C LEU A 263 -6.96 19.79 9.14
N ALA A 264 -5.88 20.35 8.58
CA ALA A 264 -4.82 20.92 9.42
C ALA A 264 -5.33 22.13 10.25
N PHE A 265 -6.22 22.95 9.68
CA PHE A 265 -6.87 24.07 10.37
C PHE A 265 -7.88 23.62 11.43
N LEU A 266 -8.40 22.39 11.33
CA LEU A 266 -9.22 21.79 12.38
C LEU A 266 -8.38 21.17 13.50
N CYS A 267 -7.15 20.75 13.20
CA CYS A 267 -6.25 20.13 14.17
C CYS A 267 -5.47 21.15 15.00
N PHE A 268 -5.13 22.30 14.42
CA PHE A 268 -4.28 23.32 15.06
C PHE A 268 -4.96 24.69 15.09
N PRO A 269 -4.81 25.46 16.19
CA PRO A 269 -5.11 26.88 16.15
C PRO A 269 -4.15 27.60 15.19
N ILE A 270 -4.56 28.77 14.69
CA ILE A 270 -3.84 29.46 13.62
C ILE A 270 -2.41 29.84 14.03
N GLU A 271 -2.18 30.19 15.29
CA GLU A 271 -0.86 30.53 15.82
C GLU A 271 0.10 29.34 15.77
N GLU A 272 -0.37 28.14 16.11
CA GLU A 272 0.44 26.92 16.03
C GLU A 272 0.69 26.50 14.58
N LEU A 273 -0.30 26.67 13.69
CA LEU A 273 -0.11 26.41 12.26
C LEU A 273 0.99 27.29 11.67
N LEU A 274 1.03 28.58 12.02
CA LEU A 274 2.08 29.51 11.59
C LEU A 274 3.46 29.13 12.15
N LYS A 275 3.53 28.68 13.42
CA LYS A 275 4.77 28.16 14.00
C LYS A 275 5.26 26.93 13.26
N ILE A 276 4.38 25.97 12.96
CA ILE A 276 4.73 24.77 12.21
C ILE A 276 5.26 25.15 10.83
N VAL A 277 4.57 26.04 10.10
CA VAL A 277 5.05 26.51 8.79
C VAL A 277 6.41 27.18 8.92
N THR A 278 6.63 27.99 9.95
CA THR A 278 7.92 28.64 10.19
C THR A 278 9.02 27.62 10.47
N ALA A 279 8.76 26.64 11.34
CA ALA A 279 9.69 25.55 11.64
C ALA A 279 10.03 24.72 10.38
N ILE A 280 9.05 24.49 9.50
CA ILE A 280 9.29 23.83 8.20
C ILE A 280 10.22 24.69 7.33
N LEU A 281 9.97 26.00 7.22
CA LEU A 281 10.79 26.92 6.42
C LEU A 281 12.19 27.14 7.00
N CYS A 282 12.34 26.97 8.32
CA CYS A 282 13.60 27.02 9.04
C CYS A 282 14.32 25.65 9.10
N GLU A 283 13.78 24.62 8.45
CA GLU A 283 14.37 23.29 8.39
C GLU A 283 14.60 22.68 9.79
N GLU A 284 13.66 22.89 10.71
CA GLU A 284 13.72 22.34 12.08
C GLU A 284 13.28 20.88 12.15
N ARG A 285 13.59 20.21 13.26
CA ARG A 285 13.09 18.84 13.53
C ARG A 285 11.63 18.90 13.94
N LEU A 286 10.80 18.15 13.23
CA LEU A 286 9.35 18.14 13.44
C LEU A 286 8.86 16.71 13.69
N VAL A 287 8.17 16.53 14.81
CA VAL A 287 7.46 15.29 15.12
C VAL A 287 5.98 15.60 15.30
N PHE A 288 5.15 15.05 14.41
CA PHE A 288 3.71 15.11 14.52
C PHE A 288 3.22 13.89 15.32
N VAL A 289 2.28 14.11 16.24
CA VAL A 289 1.75 13.06 17.10
C VAL A 289 0.25 13.00 16.98
N SER A 290 -0.30 11.80 16.76
CA SER A 290 -1.75 11.58 16.67
C SER A 290 -2.11 10.18 17.14
N SER A 291 -3.32 10.00 17.68
CA SER A 291 -3.87 8.65 17.89
C SER A 291 -4.43 8.02 16.62
N ASN A 292 -4.70 8.85 15.60
CA ASN A 292 -5.23 8.45 14.30
C ASN A 292 -4.15 8.58 13.21
N TYR A 293 -3.69 7.44 12.71
CA TYR A 293 -2.67 7.34 11.67
C TYR A 293 -3.10 7.90 10.31
N ALA A 294 -4.36 7.73 9.90
CA ALA A 294 -4.84 8.35 8.66
C ALA A 294 -4.78 9.87 8.73
N LEU A 295 -5.26 10.45 9.84
CA LEU A 295 -5.24 11.90 10.03
C LEU A 295 -3.80 12.44 10.02
N LEU A 296 -2.87 11.71 10.65
CA LEU A 296 -1.47 12.10 10.75
C LEU A 296 -0.84 12.34 9.37
N THR A 297 -0.91 11.36 8.48
CA THR A 297 -0.36 11.49 7.13
C THR A 297 -1.04 12.60 6.32
N ILE A 298 -2.38 12.71 6.43
CA ILE A 298 -3.14 13.73 5.71
C ILE A 298 -2.76 15.15 6.14
N VAL A 299 -2.60 15.37 7.45
CA VAL A 299 -2.18 16.66 7.99
C VAL A 299 -0.74 16.99 7.57
N MET A 300 0.18 16.02 7.65
CA MET A 300 1.57 16.21 7.22
C MET A 300 1.68 16.51 5.72
N GLU A 301 0.95 15.80 4.87
CA GLU A 301 0.89 16.08 3.43
C GLU A 301 0.21 17.43 3.12
N SER A 302 -0.72 17.89 3.96
CA SER A 302 -1.29 19.24 3.83
C SER A 302 -0.22 20.32 4.00
N PHE A 303 0.68 20.16 4.97
CA PHE A 303 1.81 21.08 5.15
C PHE A 303 2.78 21.06 3.95
N GLN A 304 3.01 19.89 3.34
CA GLN A 304 3.80 19.80 2.09
C GLN A 304 3.15 20.61 0.96
N TYR A 305 1.81 20.68 0.91
CA TYR A 305 1.10 21.48 -0.08
C TYR A 305 1.12 22.99 0.25
N TYR A 306 1.06 23.37 1.52
CA TYR A 306 1.06 24.79 1.93
C TYR A 306 2.36 25.53 1.62
N ILE A 307 3.49 24.82 1.64
CA ILE A 307 4.80 25.42 1.40
C ILE A 307 5.12 25.58 -0.10
N LEU A 308 4.25 25.11 -1.01
CA LEU A 308 4.48 25.27 -2.44
C LEU A 308 4.73 26.74 -2.80
N PRO A 309 5.70 27.04 -3.69
CA PRO A 309 6.44 26.11 -4.55
C PRO A 309 7.70 25.50 -3.89
N LEU A 310 7.94 25.77 -2.60
CA LEU A 310 9.01 25.10 -1.86
C LEU A 310 8.61 23.64 -1.61
N SER A 311 9.59 22.81 -1.26
CA SER A 311 9.35 21.42 -0.90
C SER A 311 10.34 20.98 0.15
N TRP A 312 9.89 20.17 1.09
CA TRP A 312 10.76 19.52 2.06
C TRP A 312 11.77 18.60 1.38
N ARG A 313 13.07 18.76 1.70
CA ARG A 313 14.17 18.00 1.08
C ARG A 313 14.84 16.99 2.02
N PHE A 314 14.47 17.00 3.29
CA PHE A 314 15.05 16.12 4.30
C PHE A 314 14.19 14.89 4.52
N THR A 315 14.60 14.06 5.49
CA THR A 315 13.89 12.85 5.88
C THR A 315 12.41 13.16 6.17
N TYR A 316 11.54 12.39 5.54
CA TYR A 316 10.09 12.53 5.63
C TYR A 316 9.45 11.16 5.82
N VAL A 317 8.88 10.93 7.00
CA VAL A 317 8.26 9.65 7.36
C VAL A 317 6.94 9.93 8.09
N PRO A 318 5.79 9.96 7.40
CA PRO A 318 4.51 10.32 8.01
C PRO A 318 4.04 9.40 9.12
N ILE A 319 4.47 8.14 9.08
CA ILE A 319 4.16 7.13 10.09
C ILE A 319 5.43 6.37 10.40
N LEU A 320 5.93 6.53 11.62
CA LEU A 320 6.89 5.63 12.24
C LEU A 320 6.15 4.41 12.78
N SER A 321 6.70 3.22 12.52
CA SER A 321 6.30 1.99 13.19
C SER A 321 6.99 1.90 14.54
N ALA A 322 6.48 1.04 15.42
CA ALA A 322 7.12 0.72 16.69
C ALA A 322 8.56 0.19 16.50
N SER A 323 8.83 -0.50 15.39
CA SER A 323 10.16 -1.01 15.03
C SER A 323 11.10 0.07 14.48
N SER A 324 10.59 1.24 14.12
CA SER A 324 11.37 2.32 13.48
C SER A 324 11.48 3.57 14.35
N LEU A 325 11.20 3.49 15.65
CA LEU A 325 11.26 4.65 16.56
C LEU A 325 12.67 5.19 16.78
N GLU A 326 13.69 4.37 16.56
CA GLU A 326 15.10 4.79 16.60
C GLU A 326 15.43 5.93 15.62
N LEU A 327 14.64 6.09 14.56
CA LEU A 327 14.77 7.20 13.62
C LEU A 327 14.57 8.57 14.26
N LEU A 328 13.88 8.66 15.40
CA LEU A 328 13.74 9.91 16.14
C LEU A 328 15.10 10.41 16.65
N ASP A 329 16.03 9.51 16.98
CA ASP A 329 17.36 9.87 17.45
C ASP A 329 18.31 10.29 16.30
N ALA A 330 17.83 10.26 15.05
CA ALA A 330 18.65 10.54 13.88
C ALA A 330 19.22 11.98 13.91
N PRO A 331 20.52 12.15 13.58
CA PRO A 331 21.09 13.48 13.43
C PRO A 331 20.54 14.17 12.18
N GLY A 332 20.43 15.49 12.22
CA GLY A 332 19.96 16.32 11.12
C GLY A 332 18.50 16.76 11.25
N THR A 333 17.93 17.20 10.13
CA THR A 333 16.57 17.72 10.02
C THR A 333 15.64 16.61 9.53
N PHE A 334 14.44 16.51 10.10
CA PHE A 334 13.45 15.54 9.69
C PHE A 334 12.03 16.01 10.00
N MET A 335 11.09 15.41 9.28
CA MET A 335 9.66 15.55 9.54
C MET A 335 9.07 14.15 9.65
N MET A 336 8.70 13.76 10.86
CA MET A 336 8.23 12.42 11.18
C MET A 336 6.88 12.46 11.87
N GLY A 337 6.10 11.39 11.75
CA GLY A 337 4.84 11.23 12.47
C GLY A 337 4.86 9.96 13.31
N CYS A 338 4.30 10.02 14.51
CA CYS A 338 4.20 8.86 15.39
C CYS A 338 2.83 8.78 16.08
N ASN A 339 2.53 7.60 16.62
CA ASN A 339 1.33 7.44 17.43
C ASN A 339 1.49 8.11 18.79
N SER A 340 0.41 8.68 19.32
CA SER A 340 0.32 9.19 20.70
C SER A 340 0.79 8.22 21.79
N ARG A 341 0.75 6.91 21.55
CA ARG A 341 1.29 5.88 22.46
C ARG A 341 2.81 5.99 22.68
N HIS A 342 3.53 6.56 21.71
CA HIS A 342 4.98 6.73 21.73
C HIS A 342 5.40 8.15 22.18
N LEU A 343 4.50 8.93 22.77
CA LEU A 343 4.78 10.30 23.18
C LEU A 343 5.99 10.40 24.15
N THR A 344 6.19 9.39 24.99
CA THR A 344 7.35 9.34 25.89
C THR A 344 8.68 9.25 25.13
N ASP A 345 8.70 8.53 24.01
CA ASP A 345 9.88 8.38 23.17
C ASP A 345 10.18 9.69 22.43
N VAL A 346 9.12 10.40 22.00
CA VAL A 346 9.22 11.72 21.37
C VAL A 346 9.78 12.77 22.33
N GLN A 347 9.31 12.80 23.58
CA GLN A 347 9.74 13.80 24.58
C GLN A 347 11.23 13.71 24.96
N ARG A 348 11.91 12.62 24.59
CA ARG A 348 13.33 12.40 24.85
C ARG A 348 14.24 13.12 23.85
N VAL A 349 13.73 13.42 22.66
CA VAL A 349 14.44 14.03 21.52
C VAL A 349 14.05 15.48 21.39
#